data_AF-A0A7S0AUR1-F1
#
_entry.id   AF-A0A7S0AUR1-F1
#
_cell.length_a   1.000
_cell.length_b   1.000
_cell.length_c   1.000
_cell.angle_alpha   90.00
_cell.angle_beta   90.00
_cell.angle_gamma   90.00
#
_symmetry.space_group_name_H-M   'P 1'
#
loop_
_entity.id
_entity.type
_entity.pdbx_description
1 polymer ?
#
loop_
_entity_poly.entity_id
_entity_poly.type
_entity_poly.pdbx_seq_one_letter_code
_entity_poly.pdbx_strand_id
1 'polypeptide(L)'
;MSAPEELVGRAEAAGCARLTWFYDEDTLEQLADPSHPLVRLSFEVRQQSEAANGRLRTRMHSCPCKVPEKGHDIGEQSFVVDGCAAGKAYSFSVRACAEFASGSTVQSCFSESVSVTVGGSAPLGAPGRPSAAAAPAGAAAR
;
A
#
# COMPACT_ATOMS: atom_id res chain seq x y z
N MET A 1 -7.13 -20.88 7.41
CA MET A 1 -6.14 -19.82 7.21
C MET A 1 -6.86 -18.49 7.21
N SER A 2 -6.46 -17.58 8.10
CA SER A 2 -7.09 -16.27 8.29
C SER A 2 -6.70 -15.31 7.17
N ALA A 3 -7.54 -14.30 6.91
CA ALA A 3 -7.16 -13.21 6.01
C ALA A 3 -6.31 -12.17 6.78
N PRO A 4 -5.43 -11.41 6.09
CA PRO A 4 -4.77 -10.26 6.70
C PRO A 4 -5.76 -9.23 7.24
N GLU A 5 -5.41 -8.63 8.37
CA GLU A 5 -6.26 -7.72 9.12
C GLU A 5 -5.70 -6.30 9.10
N GLU A 6 -6.59 -5.32 9.33
CA GLU A 6 -6.24 -3.90 9.46
C GLU A 6 -5.32 -3.38 8.33
N LEU A 7 -5.64 -3.74 7.08
CA LEU A 7 -4.91 -3.19 5.94
C LEU A 7 -5.06 -1.66 5.94
N VAL A 8 -3.92 -0.97 5.93
CA VAL A 8 -3.84 0.48 5.79
C VAL A 8 -2.95 0.80 4.59
N GLY A 9 -3.40 1.76 3.78
CA GLY A 9 -2.66 2.24 2.63
C GLY A 9 -2.33 3.72 2.75
N ARG A 10 -1.07 4.09 2.49
CA ARG A 10 -0.60 5.46 2.48
C ARG A 10 0.12 5.76 1.16
N ALA A 11 -0.25 6.86 0.52
CA ALA A 11 0.51 7.37 -0.62
C ALA A 11 1.90 7.85 -0.17
N GLU A 12 2.93 7.41 -0.88
CA GLU A 12 4.30 7.91 -0.72
C GLU A 12 4.69 8.80 -1.91
N ALA A 13 5.87 9.42 -1.81
CA ALA A 13 6.41 10.20 -2.90
C ALA A 13 6.64 9.33 -4.15
N ALA A 14 6.79 9.98 -5.30
CA ALA A 14 7.25 9.36 -6.55
C ALA A 14 6.37 8.24 -7.14
N GLY A 15 5.06 8.23 -6.85
CA GLY A 15 4.17 7.24 -7.46
C GLY A 15 4.14 5.91 -6.72
N CYS A 16 4.46 5.90 -5.43
CA CYS A 16 4.49 4.71 -4.59
C CYS A 16 3.31 4.71 -3.60
N ALA A 17 2.87 3.52 -3.19
CA ALA A 17 1.93 3.35 -2.09
C ALA A 17 2.50 2.36 -1.08
N ARG A 18 2.65 2.79 0.18
CA ARG A 18 3.00 1.91 1.29
C ARG A 18 1.74 1.29 1.86
N LEU A 19 1.75 -0.03 1.98
CA LEU A 19 0.72 -0.82 2.61
C LEU A 19 1.28 -1.41 3.90
N THR A 20 0.51 -1.34 4.98
CA THR A 20 0.79 -2.02 6.25
C THR A 20 -0.43 -2.82 6.69
N TRP A 21 -0.21 -3.96 7.34
CA TRP A 21 -1.28 -4.83 7.84
C TRP A 21 -0.76 -5.71 8.97
N PHE A 22 -1.69 -6.30 9.71
CA PHE A 22 -1.41 -7.34 10.71
C PHE A 22 -1.82 -8.71 10.19
N TYR A 23 -1.24 -9.75 10.79
CA TYR A 23 -1.56 -11.12 10.48
C TYR A 23 -1.56 -11.97 11.75
N ASP A 24 -2.34 -13.04 11.68
CA ASP A 24 -2.58 -14.02 12.74
C ASP A 24 -1.28 -14.47 13.43
N GLU A 25 -1.15 -14.12 14.72
CA GLU A 25 0.04 -14.39 15.54
C GLU A 25 0.31 -15.89 15.66
N ASP A 26 -0.72 -16.70 15.90
CA ASP A 26 -0.62 -18.15 15.99
C ASP A 26 0.04 -18.76 14.73
N THR A 27 -0.34 -18.27 13.54
CA THR A 27 0.26 -18.72 12.28
C THR A 27 1.72 -18.25 12.13
N LEU A 28 2.07 -17.07 12.63
CA LEU A 28 3.44 -16.57 12.63
C LEU A 28 4.34 -17.37 13.59
N GLU A 29 3.81 -17.75 14.76
CA GLU A 29 4.50 -18.62 15.71
C GLU A 29 4.72 -20.02 15.12
N GLN A 30 3.70 -20.58 14.45
CA GLN A 30 3.80 -21.84 13.72
C GLN A 30 4.87 -21.81 12.63
N LEU A 31 5.03 -20.67 11.94
CA LEU A 31 6.07 -20.52 10.92
C LEU A 31 7.47 -20.43 11.56
N ALA A 32 7.57 -19.89 12.78
CA ALA A 32 8.83 -19.79 13.51
C ALA A 32 9.28 -21.11 14.14
N ASP A 33 8.36 -22.08 14.32
CA ASP A 33 8.65 -23.42 14.81
C ASP A 33 9.21 -24.33 13.69
N PRO A 34 10.49 -24.74 13.75
CA PRO A 34 11.09 -25.61 12.74
C PRO A 34 10.49 -27.01 12.66
N SER A 35 9.74 -27.43 13.68
CA SER A 35 9.07 -28.72 13.73
C SER A 35 7.67 -28.69 13.12
N HIS A 36 7.11 -27.50 12.88
CA HIS A 36 5.79 -27.33 12.30
C HIS A 36 5.84 -27.57 10.77
N PRO A 37 4.80 -28.16 10.16
CA PRO A 37 4.77 -28.42 8.72
C PRO A 37 4.70 -27.15 7.84
N LEU A 38 4.43 -25.97 8.41
CA LEU A 38 4.40 -24.70 7.68
C LEU A 38 5.82 -24.25 7.38
N VAL A 39 6.24 -24.31 6.11
CA VAL A 39 7.62 -24.00 5.71
C VAL A 39 7.79 -22.58 5.19
N ARG A 40 6.71 -21.98 4.69
CA ARG A 40 6.76 -20.63 4.12
C ARG A 40 5.41 -19.93 4.25
N LEU A 41 5.48 -18.65 4.58
CA LEU A 41 4.36 -17.73 4.48
C LEU A 41 4.75 -16.55 3.59
N SER A 42 3.83 -16.16 2.73
CA SER A 42 3.96 -15.00 1.85
C SER A 42 2.63 -14.29 1.72
N PHE A 43 2.65 -13.06 1.22
CA PHE A 43 1.46 -12.28 0.98
C PHE A 43 1.36 -11.92 -0.50
N GLU A 44 0.12 -11.91 -0.99
CA GLU A 44 -0.20 -11.38 -2.30
C GLU A 44 -1.06 -10.13 -2.18
N VAL A 45 -0.57 -9.04 -2.74
CA VAL A 45 -1.26 -7.77 -2.83
C VAL A 45 -1.92 -7.68 -4.19
N ARG A 46 -3.24 -7.56 -4.20
CA ARG A 46 -4.04 -7.25 -5.38
C ARG A 46 -4.20 -5.74 -5.48
N GLN A 47 -3.67 -5.16 -6.54
CA GLN A 47 -3.84 -3.77 -6.94
C GLN A 47 -4.88 -3.68 -8.06
N GLN A 48 -5.91 -2.85 -7.88
CA GLN A 48 -6.92 -2.57 -8.90
C GLN A 48 -6.95 -1.08 -9.23
N SER A 49 -7.09 -0.76 -10.52
CA SER A 49 -7.23 0.61 -11.00
C SER A 49 -8.15 0.68 -12.21
N GLU A 50 -8.80 1.81 -12.40
CA GLU A 50 -9.61 2.07 -13.58
C GLU A 50 -8.72 2.65 -14.71
N ALA A 51 -8.80 2.02 -15.88
CA ALA A 51 -8.18 2.55 -17.09
C ALA A 51 -9.05 3.66 -17.70
N ALA A 52 -8.48 4.45 -18.62
CA ALA A 52 -9.18 5.56 -19.27
C ALA A 52 -10.44 5.14 -20.06
N ASN A 53 -10.60 3.84 -20.33
CA ASN A 53 -11.77 3.26 -20.99
C ASN A 53 -12.77 2.61 -20.01
N GLY A 54 -12.67 2.90 -18.71
CA GLY A 54 -13.53 2.33 -17.67
C GLY A 54 -13.21 0.88 -17.30
N ARG A 55 -12.22 0.25 -17.95
CA ARG A 55 -11.84 -1.15 -17.65
C ARG A 55 -10.98 -1.22 -16.39
N LEU A 56 -11.37 -2.08 -15.46
CA LEU A 56 -10.54 -2.43 -14.31
C LEU A 56 -9.30 -3.20 -14.76
N ARG A 57 -8.13 -2.71 -14.33
CA ARG A 57 -6.84 -3.38 -14.45
C ARG A 57 -6.44 -3.92 -13.09
N THR A 58 -6.12 -5.20 -13.05
CA THR A 58 -5.62 -5.87 -11.85
C THR A 58 -4.14 -6.21 -12.02
N ARG A 59 -3.34 -5.92 -10.99
CA ARG A 59 -1.95 -6.35 -10.86
C ARG A 59 -1.79 -7.10 -9.55
N MET A 60 -1.03 -8.18 -9.57
CA MET A 60 -0.71 -8.97 -8.38
C MET A 60 0.75 -8.75 -8.03
N HIS A 61 1.02 -8.50 -6.75
CA HIS A 61 2.37 -8.38 -6.21
C HIS A 61 2.56 -9.41 -5.12
N SER A 62 3.67 -10.13 -5.14
CA SER A 62 4.01 -11.11 -4.10
C SER A 62 5.11 -10.55 -3.21
N CYS A 63 4.97 -10.70 -1.90
CA CYS A 63 5.98 -10.29 -0.94
C CYS A 63 6.15 -11.35 0.16
N PRO A 64 7.38 -11.56 0.66
CA PRO A 64 7.63 -12.52 1.73
C PRO A 64 7.02 -12.03 3.04
N CYS A 65 6.58 -12.96 3.89
CA CYS A 65 6.23 -12.64 5.26
C CYS A 65 7.50 -12.28 6.06
N LYS A 66 7.40 -11.24 6.89
CA LYS A 66 8.40 -10.91 7.90
C LYS A 66 8.07 -11.67 9.17
N VAL A 67 8.92 -12.61 9.56
CA VAL A 67 8.81 -13.30 10.85
C VAL A 67 9.30 -12.35 11.93
N PRO A 68 8.52 -12.05 12.98
CA PRO A 68 8.99 -11.23 14.09
C PRO A 68 10.19 -11.89 14.78
N GLU A 69 11.18 -11.09 15.16
CA GLU A 69 12.28 -11.56 16.01
C GLU A 69 11.75 -11.91 17.41
N LYS A 70 12.36 -12.90 18.07
CA LYS A 70 11.91 -13.35 19.40
C LYS A 70 11.83 -12.17 20.38
N GLY A 71 10.64 -11.90 20.92
CA GLY A 71 10.39 -10.82 21.88
C GLY A 71 9.79 -9.54 21.28
N HIS A 72 9.36 -9.55 20.01
CA HIS A 72 8.51 -8.51 19.44
C HIS A 72 7.05 -8.97 19.36
N ASP A 73 6.19 -8.29 20.11
CA ASP A 73 4.80 -8.69 20.35
C ASP A 73 3.87 -8.53 19.14
N ILE A 74 4.26 -7.83 18.06
CA ILE A 74 3.34 -7.61 16.93
C ILE A 74 4.11 -7.60 15.60
N GLY A 75 3.87 -8.61 14.78
CA GLY A 75 4.49 -8.77 13.46
C GLY A 75 3.82 -7.90 12.39
N GLU A 76 3.89 -6.57 12.51
CA GLU A 76 3.43 -5.66 11.44
C GLU A 76 4.10 -6.03 10.11
N GLN A 77 3.26 -6.30 9.11
CA GLN A 77 3.69 -6.58 7.75
C GLN A 77 3.60 -5.31 6.92
N SER A 78 4.49 -5.18 5.94
CA SER A 78 4.52 -3.98 5.12
C SER A 78 5.01 -4.27 3.72
N PHE A 79 4.44 -3.60 2.72
CA PHE A 79 4.90 -3.68 1.33
C PHE A 79 4.75 -2.33 0.63
N VAL A 80 5.69 -2.00 -0.26
CA VAL A 80 5.62 -0.79 -1.09
C VAL A 80 5.28 -1.21 -2.50
N VAL A 81 4.16 -0.69 -3.01
CA VAL A 81 3.74 -0.87 -4.40
C VAL A 81 4.26 0.30 -5.22
N ASP A 82 5.11 0.01 -6.20
CA ASP A 82 5.67 1.00 -7.12
C ASP A 82 4.85 1.13 -8.43
N GLY A 83 5.10 2.21 -9.18
CA GLY A 83 4.54 2.41 -10.50
C GLY A 83 3.05 2.77 -10.49
N CYS A 84 2.56 3.36 -9.39
CA CYS A 84 1.27 4.01 -9.36
C CYS A 84 1.36 5.38 -10.05
N ALA A 85 0.48 5.61 -11.03
CA ALA A 85 0.42 6.89 -11.71
C ALA A 85 -0.10 7.97 -10.74
N ALA A 86 0.58 9.11 -10.75
CA ALA A 86 0.17 10.32 -10.05
C ALA A 86 -1.29 10.70 -10.35
N GLY A 87 -2.01 11.11 -9.31
CA GLY A 87 -3.40 11.56 -9.40
C GLY A 87 -4.44 10.45 -9.62
N LYS A 88 -4.02 9.16 -9.61
CA LYS A 88 -4.95 8.04 -9.74
C LYS A 88 -5.26 7.39 -8.39
N ALA A 89 -6.52 6.99 -8.24
CA ALA A 89 -6.96 6.13 -7.16
C ALA A 89 -6.70 4.66 -7.50
N TYR A 90 -6.17 3.94 -6.53
CA TYR A 90 -5.91 2.52 -6.59
C TYR A 90 -6.61 1.84 -5.41
N SER A 91 -7.20 0.67 -5.66
CA SER A 91 -7.73 -0.19 -4.61
C SER A 91 -6.75 -1.32 -4.34
N PHE A 92 -6.47 -1.60 -3.06
CA PHE A 92 -5.54 -2.62 -2.62
C PHE A 92 -6.20 -3.58 -1.64
N SER A 93 -5.95 -4.86 -1.81
CA SER A 93 -6.35 -5.91 -0.85
C SER A 93 -5.25 -6.95 -0.75
N VAL A 94 -5.05 -7.55 0.43
CA VAL A 94 -3.95 -8.49 0.67
C VAL A 94 -4.52 -9.86 1.04
N ARG A 95 -3.86 -10.93 0.62
CA ARG A 95 -4.13 -12.29 1.10
C ARG A 95 -2.85 -12.98 1.53
N ALA A 96 -2.97 -13.93 2.44
CA ALA A 96 -1.86 -14.76 2.87
C ALA A 96 -1.80 -16.06 2.04
N CYS A 97 -0.58 -16.53 1.81
CA CYS A 97 -0.25 -17.71 1.02
C CYS A 97 0.75 -18.57 1.81
N ALA A 98 0.29 -19.72 2.30
CA ALA A 98 1.08 -20.68 3.05
C ALA A 98 1.53 -21.83 2.16
N GLU A 99 2.76 -22.28 2.37
CA GLU A 99 3.34 -23.47 1.78
C GLU A 99 3.74 -24.42 2.90
N PHE A 100 3.35 -25.69 2.78
CA PHE A 100 3.65 -26.72 3.76
C PHE A 100 4.70 -27.69 3.23
N ALA A 101 5.42 -28.37 4.12
CA ALA A 101 6.48 -29.34 3.80
C ALA A 101 6.01 -30.50 2.89
N SER A 102 4.71 -30.80 2.90
CA SER A 102 4.06 -31.73 1.97
C SER A 102 4.02 -31.26 0.51
N GLY A 103 4.37 -29.99 0.25
CA GLY A 103 4.21 -29.31 -1.04
C GLY A 103 2.82 -28.72 -1.26
N SER A 104 1.89 -28.86 -0.32
CA SER A 104 0.56 -28.25 -0.44
C SER A 104 0.63 -26.75 -0.19
N THR A 105 -0.10 -25.98 -1.00
CA THR A 105 -0.26 -24.53 -0.82
C THR A 105 -1.69 -24.17 -0.44
N VAL A 106 -1.86 -23.30 0.54
CA VAL A 106 -3.17 -22.80 0.98
C VAL A 106 -3.18 -21.27 0.89
N GLN A 107 -4.27 -20.71 0.40
CA GLN A 107 -4.47 -19.27 0.27
C GLN A 107 -5.66 -18.83 1.12
N SER A 108 -5.52 -17.70 1.80
CA SER A 108 -6.65 -17.05 2.46
C SER A 108 -7.55 -16.34 1.46
N CYS A 109 -8.73 -15.91 1.92
CA CYS A 109 -9.47 -14.83 1.27
C CYS A 109 -8.64 -13.54 1.23
N PHE A 110 -8.98 -12.64 0.30
CA PHE A 110 -8.47 -11.27 0.36
C PHE A 110 -9.09 -10.53 1.55
N SER A 111 -8.28 -9.66 2.16
CA SER A 111 -8.71 -8.67 3.16
C SER A 111 -9.75 -7.71 2.57
N GLU A 112 -10.34 -6.88 3.45
CA GLU A 112 -11.02 -5.68 3.00
C GLU A 112 -10.09 -4.82 2.14
N SER A 113 -10.68 -4.10 1.18
CA SER A 113 -9.94 -3.30 0.21
C SER A 113 -9.80 -1.85 0.68
N VAL A 114 -8.58 -1.31 0.65
CA VAL A 114 -8.32 0.11 0.91
C VAL A 114 -8.18 0.88 -0.39
N SER A 115 -8.58 2.15 -0.41
CA SER A 115 -8.38 3.03 -1.56
C SER A 115 -7.29 4.06 -1.25
N VAL A 116 -6.28 4.14 -2.12
CA VAL A 116 -5.19 5.11 -2.00
C VAL A 116 -5.11 5.94 -3.28
N THR A 117 -5.20 7.26 -3.13
CA THR A 117 -4.95 8.20 -4.21
C THR A 117 -3.50 8.65 -4.12
N VAL A 118 -2.69 8.29 -5.12
CA VAL A 118 -1.27 8.63 -5.11
C VAL A 118 -1.10 10.08 -5.55
N GLY A 119 -0.61 10.92 -4.65
CA GLY A 119 -0.38 12.33 -4.91
C GLY A 119 0.58 12.51 -6.10
N GLY A 120 0.19 13.35 -7.05
CA GLY A 120 1.17 13.86 -8.01
C GLY A 120 2.16 14.74 -7.26
N SER A 121 3.45 14.61 -7.55
CA SER A 121 4.38 15.68 -7.23
C SER A 121 3.91 16.91 -7.98
N ALA A 122 3.21 17.82 -7.32
CA ALA A 122 3.14 19.17 -7.82
C ALA A 122 4.60 19.63 -7.95
N PRO A 123 5.06 20.16 -9.10
CA PRO A 123 6.28 20.92 -9.08
C PRO A 123 6.07 21.98 -8.00
N LEU A 124 6.98 22.06 -7.03
CA LEU A 124 7.00 23.11 -6.02
C LEU A 124 6.90 24.44 -6.78
N GLY A 125 5.69 24.99 -6.81
CA GLY A 125 5.44 26.30 -7.37
C GLY A 125 6.34 27.26 -6.65
N ALA A 126 7.17 27.98 -7.40
CA ALA A 126 7.97 29.09 -6.92
C ALA A 126 7.13 29.94 -5.94
N PRO A 127 7.74 30.46 -4.86
CA PRO A 127 7.01 31.25 -3.87
C PRO A 127 6.25 32.36 -4.58
N GLY A 128 4.93 32.36 -4.37
CA GLY A 128 4.01 33.30 -4.96
C GLY A 128 4.51 34.72 -4.72
N ARG A 129 4.82 35.41 -5.82
CA ARG A 129 4.94 36.86 -5.80
C ARG A 129 3.54 37.40 -5.49
N PRO A 130 3.30 38.11 -4.37
CA PRO A 130 2.03 38.79 -4.19
C PRO A 130 1.90 39.83 -5.29
N SER A 131 0.98 39.60 -6.22
CA SER A 131 0.51 40.61 -7.15
C SER A 131 -0.29 41.62 -6.34
N ALA A 132 0.37 42.67 -5.86
CA ALA A 132 -0.29 43.79 -5.24
C ALA A 132 -1.06 44.58 -6.32
N ALA A 133 -2.37 44.36 -6.36
CA ALA A 133 -3.30 45.27 -7.00
C ALA A 133 -3.68 46.37 -5.98
N ALA A 134 -3.26 47.60 -6.23
CA ALA A 134 -3.80 48.86 -5.68
C ALA A 134 -3.12 50.01 -6.43
N ALA A 135 -3.71 51.09 -6.93
CA ALA A 135 -5.07 51.59 -7.17
C ALA A 135 -4.86 52.81 -8.12
N PRO A 136 -5.88 53.39 -8.79
CA PRO A 136 -5.68 54.51 -9.71
C PRO A 136 -5.53 55.83 -8.93
N ALA A 137 -4.50 56.63 -9.26
CA ALA A 137 -4.40 58.01 -8.80
C ALA A 137 -4.44 58.95 -10.02
N GLY A 138 -5.61 59.55 -10.22
CA GLY A 138 -5.75 60.73 -11.06
C GLY A 138 -5.39 62.00 -10.29
N ALA A 139 -5.14 63.06 -11.07
CA ALA A 139 -5.02 64.47 -10.73
C ALA A 139 -3.64 64.97 -10.23
N ALA A 140 -2.88 65.60 -11.13
CA ALA A 140 -2.74 67.07 -11.14
C ALA A 140 -1.75 67.51 -12.25
N ALA A 141 -2.23 68.24 -13.25
CA ALA A 141 -1.40 69.15 -14.06
C ALA A 141 -2.27 70.17 -14.79
N ARG A 142 -2.53 71.31 -14.13
CA ARG A 142 -2.34 72.70 -14.58
C ARG A 142 -3.28 73.65 -13.86
#